data_AF-A0A7S2PMQ6-F1
#
_entry.id   AF-A0A7S2PMQ6-F1
#
_cell.length_a   1.000
_cell.length_b   1.000
_cell.length_c   1.000
_cell.angle_alpha   90.00
_cell.angle_beta   90.00
_cell.angle_gamma   90.00
#
_symmetry.space_group_name_H-M   'P 1'
#
loop_
_entity.id
_entity.type
_entity.pdbx_description
1 polymer ?
#
loop_
_entity_poly.entity_id
_entity_poly.type
_entity_poly.pdbx_seq_one_letter_code
_entity_poly.pdbx_strand_id
1 'polypeptide(L)'
;AKLGQRCHYRPQPKLLPLTCGNVSLRNFAAESAPPSSYNPVHPPILFDLVLRSDWKSALKRVSSHPIEARYRHPRGYTLLHCAVEYGAPVELIDKMAKANPEALYMKDWQGRSIADVAIDNDTKVFL
;
A
#
# COMPACT_ATOMS: atom_id res chain seq x y z
N ALA A 1 15.85 -8.68 -38.23
CA ALA A 1 14.88 -7.61 -38.52
C ALA A 1 13.46 -8.13 -38.31
N LYS A 2 12.61 -7.34 -37.64
CA LYS A 2 11.13 -7.39 -37.52
C LYS A 2 10.52 -8.67 -36.90
N LEU A 3 9.97 -8.59 -35.68
CA LEU A 3 8.69 -8.00 -35.24
C LEU A 3 7.49 -8.94 -35.45
N GLY A 4 6.75 -9.15 -34.36
CA GLY A 4 5.32 -9.46 -34.41
C GLY A 4 4.94 -10.77 -33.73
N GLN A 5 4.63 -10.72 -32.44
CA GLN A 5 3.73 -11.69 -31.84
C GLN A 5 2.47 -10.97 -31.35
N ARG A 6 1.36 -11.52 -31.82
CA ARG A 6 0.02 -10.96 -31.87
C ARG A 6 -0.87 -11.86 -31.01
N CYS A 7 -1.61 -11.21 -30.11
CA CYS A 7 -2.89 -11.60 -29.52
C CYS A 7 -3.00 -12.93 -28.72
N HIS A 8 -3.42 -12.82 -27.46
CA HIS A 8 -4.42 -13.75 -26.92
C HIS A 8 -5.51 -12.99 -26.14
N TYR A 9 -6.73 -13.34 -26.55
CA TYR A 9 -8.06 -12.94 -26.09
C TYR A 9 -8.27 -13.28 -24.60
N ARG A 10 -8.85 -12.36 -23.80
CA ARG A 10 -9.17 -12.58 -22.38
C ARG A 10 -10.70 -12.70 -22.21
N PRO A 11 -11.25 -13.81 -21.68
CA PRO A 11 -12.68 -13.97 -21.48
C PRO A 11 -13.14 -13.17 -20.25
N GLN A 12 -14.36 -12.59 -20.31
CA GLN A 12 -15.00 -11.87 -19.20
C GLN A 12 -15.49 -12.85 -18.11
N PRO A 13 -15.40 -12.52 -16.81
CA PRO A 13 -15.97 -13.36 -15.77
C PRO A 13 -17.46 -13.08 -15.59
N LYS A 14 -18.25 -14.16 -15.57
CA LYS A 14 -19.70 -14.19 -15.38
C LYS A 14 -20.06 -13.72 -13.96
N LEU A 15 -20.98 -12.75 -13.85
CA LEU A 15 -21.67 -12.41 -12.59
C LEU A 15 -22.60 -13.54 -12.17
N LEU A 16 -22.58 -13.93 -10.89
CA LEU A 16 -23.59 -14.76 -10.25
C LEU A 16 -24.02 -14.15 -8.89
N PRO A 17 -25.25 -14.42 -8.43
CA PRO A 17 -26.08 -13.46 -7.70
C PRO A 17 -25.89 -13.49 -6.18
N LEU A 18 -26.24 -12.35 -5.56
CA LEU A 18 -26.25 -12.10 -4.12
C LEU A 18 -27.37 -12.89 -3.43
N THR A 19 -27.03 -13.71 -2.43
CA THR A 19 -27.97 -14.21 -1.42
C THR A 19 -27.49 -13.81 -0.03
N CYS A 20 -28.38 -13.17 0.71
CA CYS A 20 -28.20 -12.73 2.09
C CYS A 20 -28.39 -13.93 3.05
N GLY A 21 -27.53 -14.06 4.08
CA GLY A 21 -27.81 -14.96 5.22
C GLY A 21 -26.58 -15.57 5.90
N ASN A 22 -26.39 -15.16 7.16
CA ASN A 22 -25.67 -15.83 8.26
C ASN A 22 -24.13 -15.74 8.35
N VAL A 23 -23.73 -15.22 9.51
CA VAL A 23 -22.36 -14.98 9.99
C VAL A 23 -21.58 -16.29 10.17
N SER A 24 -20.44 -16.41 9.49
CA SER A 24 -19.26 -17.08 10.04
C SER A 24 -17.98 -16.68 9.31
N LEU A 25 -17.04 -16.19 10.11
CA LEU A 25 -15.67 -15.83 9.79
C LEU A 25 -14.99 -16.83 8.86
N ARG A 26 -14.63 -16.39 7.65
CA ARG A 26 -13.55 -17.02 6.87
C ARG A 26 -12.70 -15.95 6.22
N ASN A 27 -11.44 -15.98 6.61
CA ASN A 27 -10.30 -15.36 5.95
C ASN A 27 -10.48 -15.38 4.43
N PHE A 28 -10.77 -14.22 3.83
CA PHE A 28 -10.46 -14.01 2.43
C PHE A 28 -8.99 -13.66 2.37
N ALA A 29 -8.19 -14.73 2.26
CA ALA A 29 -6.84 -14.68 1.76
C ALA A 29 -6.80 -13.74 0.54
N ALA A 30 -6.14 -12.61 0.73
CA ALA A 30 -4.89 -12.28 0.07
C ALA A 30 -4.56 -13.18 -1.15
N GLU A 31 -5.33 -13.10 -2.23
CA GLU A 31 -4.90 -13.73 -3.47
C GLU A 31 -5.37 -12.94 -4.69
N SER A 32 -4.39 -12.57 -5.51
CA SER A 32 -4.51 -12.08 -6.90
C SER A 32 -4.80 -10.59 -7.19
N ALA A 33 -4.35 -9.65 -6.35
CA ALA A 33 -4.13 -8.28 -6.85
C ALA A 33 -2.78 -8.23 -7.61
N PRO A 34 -2.75 -7.91 -8.92
CA PRO A 34 -1.50 -7.80 -9.68
C PRO A 34 -0.58 -6.78 -8.99
N PRO A 35 0.74 -7.04 -8.93
CA PRO A 35 1.63 -6.36 -8.00
C PRO A 35 1.71 -4.84 -8.16
N SER A 36 1.33 -4.33 -9.33
CA SER A 36 1.63 -2.97 -9.78
C SER A 36 0.43 -2.00 -9.86
N SER A 37 -0.81 -2.42 -9.56
CA SER A 37 -2.00 -1.59 -9.90
C SER A 37 -3.05 -1.47 -8.78
N TYR A 38 -2.65 -1.46 -7.52
CA TYR A 38 -3.54 -0.97 -6.47
C TYR A 38 -3.58 0.56 -6.51
N ASN A 39 -4.39 1.10 -7.42
CA ASN A 39 -4.79 2.52 -7.49
C ASN A 39 -6.25 2.61 -7.00
N PRO A 40 -6.50 2.63 -5.68
CA PRO A 40 -7.85 2.85 -5.18
C PRO A 40 -8.29 4.26 -5.56
N VAL A 41 -9.55 4.39 -6.01
CA VAL A 41 -10.18 5.66 -6.42
C VAL A 41 -10.17 6.69 -5.28
N HIS A 42 -10.08 6.22 -4.04
CA HIS A 42 -9.96 7.03 -2.82
C HIS A 42 -8.75 6.59 -1.99
N PRO A 43 -8.08 7.52 -1.29
CA PRO A 43 -7.03 7.16 -0.33
C PRO A 43 -7.56 6.14 0.69
N PRO A 44 -6.84 5.05 0.97
CA PRO A 44 -7.26 4.08 1.97
C PRO A 44 -7.40 4.73 3.35
N ILE A 45 -8.23 4.12 4.20
CA ILE A 45 -8.39 4.57 5.60
C ILE A 45 -7.04 4.54 6.32
N LEU A 46 -6.21 3.53 6.07
CA LEU A 46 -4.86 3.48 6.61
C LEU A 46 -4.01 4.72 6.26
N PHE A 47 -4.18 5.29 5.07
CA PHE A 47 -3.46 6.50 4.67
C PHE A 47 -3.86 7.71 5.51
N ASP A 48 -5.16 7.93 5.72
CA ASP A 48 -5.67 9.00 6.60
C ASP A 48 -5.21 8.82 8.05
N LEU A 49 -5.17 7.60 8.56
CA LEU A 49 -4.67 7.31 9.92
C LEU A 49 -3.18 7.66 10.08
N VAL A 50 -2.36 7.40 9.05
CA VAL A 50 -0.93 7.75 9.06
C VAL A 50 -0.75 9.27 9.00
N LEU A 51 -1.54 9.98 8.19
CA LEU A 51 -1.49 11.45 8.12
C LEU A 51 -1.89 12.13 9.43
N ARG A 52 -2.81 11.52 10.18
CA ARG A 52 -3.24 11.99 11.51
C ARG A 52 -2.31 11.55 12.64
N SER A 53 -1.26 10.79 12.33
CA SER A 53 -0.36 10.17 13.30
C SER A 53 -1.06 9.26 14.32
N ASP A 54 -2.21 8.67 13.96
CA ASP A 54 -2.91 7.70 14.81
C ASP A 54 -2.32 6.30 14.60
N TRP A 55 -1.14 6.08 15.18
CA TRP A 55 -0.38 4.85 15.04
C TRP A 55 -1.11 3.62 15.59
N LYS A 56 -1.89 3.79 16.66
CA LYS A 56 -2.61 2.69 17.32
C LYS A 56 -3.73 2.16 16.43
N SER A 57 -4.52 3.06 15.84
CA SER A 57 -5.54 2.70 14.87
C SER A 57 -4.91 2.17 13.58
N ALA A 58 -3.82 2.78 13.12
CA ALA A 58 -3.10 2.33 11.93
C ALA A 58 -2.56 0.90 12.09
N LEU A 59 -1.97 0.55 13.24
CA LEU A 59 -1.50 -0.81 13.54
C LEU A 59 -2.63 -1.85 13.49
N LYS A 60 -3.80 -1.51 14.05
CA LYS A 60 -4.99 -2.36 13.98
C LYS A 60 -5.50 -2.49 12.54
N ARG A 61 -5.43 -1.42 11.75
CA ARG A 61 -5.85 -1.40 10.35
C ARG A 61 -4.92 -2.23 9.48
N VAL A 62 -3.60 -2.08 9.58
CA VAL A 62 -2.61 -2.89 8.85
C VAL A 62 -2.79 -4.38 9.14
N SER A 63 -3.06 -4.73 10.39
CA SER A 63 -3.24 -6.14 10.79
C SER A 63 -4.53 -6.76 10.23
N SER A 64 -5.57 -5.94 10.00
CA SER A 64 -6.84 -6.41 9.41
C SER A 64 -6.88 -6.30 7.89
N HIS A 65 -6.20 -5.30 7.31
CA HIS A 65 -6.23 -4.95 5.88
C HIS A 65 -4.82 -4.61 5.38
N PRO A 66 -3.92 -5.61 5.25
CA PRO A 66 -2.54 -5.38 4.82
C PRO A 66 -2.44 -4.88 3.36
N ILE A 67 -3.47 -5.11 2.54
CA ILE A 67 -3.50 -4.64 1.14
C ILE A 67 -3.46 -3.11 1.03
N GLU A 68 -3.96 -2.38 2.05
CA GLU A 68 -3.93 -0.92 2.08
C GLU A 68 -2.48 -0.39 2.18
N ALA A 69 -1.56 -1.19 2.73
CA ALA A 69 -0.14 -0.82 2.83
C ALA A 69 0.55 -0.70 1.46
N ARG A 70 -0.07 -1.26 0.42
CA ARG A 70 0.42 -1.22 -0.96
C ARG A 70 0.02 0.06 -1.71
N TYR A 71 -0.70 0.95 -1.05
CA TYR A 71 -1.14 2.19 -1.65
C TYR A 71 0.01 3.08 -2.10
N ARG A 72 -0.09 3.52 -3.36
CA ARG A 72 0.76 4.54 -3.96
C ARG A 72 -0.10 5.77 -4.22
N HIS A 73 0.35 6.91 -3.71
CA HIS A 73 -0.33 8.16 -3.93
C HIS A 73 -0.08 8.65 -5.37
N PRO A 74 -1.05 9.29 -6.05
CA PRO A 74 -0.89 9.81 -7.41
C PRO A 74 0.26 10.82 -7.56
N ARG A 75 0.64 11.50 -6.47
CA ARG A 75 1.81 12.39 -6.46
C ARG A 75 3.13 11.64 -6.64
N GLY A 76 3.20 10.34 -6.38
CA GLY A 76 4.38 9.51 -6.61
C GLY A 76 5.04 8.96 -5.35
N TYR A 77 4.58 9.31 -4.15
CA TYR A 77 5.05 8.70 -2.90
C TYR A 77 4.17 7.51 -2.48
N THR A 78 4.76 6.59 -1.72
CA THR A 78 4.05 5.43 -1.15
C THR A 78 3.64 5.71 0.29
N LEU A 79 2.72 4.91 0.83
CA LEU A 79 2.33 4.99 2.23
C LEU A 79 3.53 4.89 3.20
N LEU A 80 4.55 4.09 2.85
CA LEU A 80 5.78 3.96 3.64
C LEU A 80 6.59 5.27 3.71
N HIS A 81 6.63 6.05 2.63
CA HIS A 81 7.28 7.37 2.66
C HIS A 81 6.60 8.29 3.67
N CYS A 82 5.27 8.33 3.69
CA CYS A 82 4.52 9.10 4.68
C CYS A 82 4.79 8.59 6.10
N ALA A 83 4.72 7.29 6.33
CA ALA A 83 4.96 6.74 7.67
C ALA A 83 6.33 7.18 8.23
N VAL A 84 7.39 7.15 7.42
CA VAL A 84 8.73 7.60 7.83
C VAL A 84 8.78 9.12 8.03
N GLU A 85 8.20 9.89 7.12
CA GLU A 85 8.18 11.35 7.19
C GLU A 85 7.43 11.88 8.44
N TYR A 86 6.32 11.22 8.81
CA TYR A 86 5.55 11.56 10.01
C TYR A 86 6.08 10.92 11.30
N GLY A 87 7.19 10.18 11.25
CA GLY A 87 7.80 9.57 12.44
C GLY A 87 6.99 8.41 13.02
N ALA A 88 6.40 7.58 12.17
CA ALA A 88 5.67 6.39 12.59
C ALA A 88 6.55 5.43 13.41
N PRO A 89 5.97 4.70 14.37
CA PRO A 89 6.72 3.73 15.16
C PRO A 89 7.25 2.59 14.28
N VAL A 90 8.42 2.08 14.64
CA VAL A 90 9.12 1.01 13.91
C VAL A 90 8.24 -0.23 13.72
N GLU A 91 7.38 -0.55 14.69
CA GLU A 91 6.42 -1.66 14.60
C GLU A 91 5.44 -1.52 13.43
N LEU A 92 4.97 -0.30 13.17
CA LEU A 92 4.04 -0.02 12.09
C LEU A 92 4.76 -0.10 10.74
N ILE A 93 5.98 0.45 10.67
CA ILE A 93 6.84 0.41 9.50
C ILE A 93 7.18 -1.03 9.13
N ASP A 94 7.57 -1.88 10.09
CA ASP A 94 7.89 -3.29 9.87
C ASP A 94 6.69 -4.07 9.31
N LYS A 95 5.49 -3.87 9.89
CA LYS A 95 4.28 -4.51 9.37
C LYS A 95 3.93 -4.03 7.95
N MET A 96 4.08 -2.75 7.67
CA MET A 96 3.84 -2.19 6.33
C MET A 96 4.87 -2.67 5.30
N ALA A 97 6.14 -2.78 5.68
CA ALA A 97 7.21 -3.29 4.84
C ALA A 97 7.00 -4.78 4.50
N LYS A 98 6.58 -5.59 5.47
CA LYS A 98 6.19 -6.99 5.24
C LYS A 98 5.01 -7.12 4.28
N ALA A 99 4.03 -6.22 4.38
CA ALA A 99 2.87 -6.20 3.49
C ALA A 99 3.21 -5.68 2.08
N ASN A 100 4.24 -4.83 1.94
CA ASN A 100 4.67 -4.26 0.67
C ASN A 100 6.20 -4.14 0.56
N PRO A 101 6.92 -5.24 0.27
CA PRO A 101 8.37 -5.21 0.15
C PRO A 101 8.85 -4.40 -1.05
N GLU A 102 8.05 -4.30 -2.12
CA GLU A 102 8.40 -3.53 -3.32
C GLU A 102 8.53 -2.04 -3.03
N ALA A 103 7.80 -1.52 -2.03
CA ALA A 103 7.87 -0.10 -1.67
C ALA A 103 9.22 0.35 -1.11
N LEU A 104 10.08 -0.57 -0.65
CA LEU A 104 11.43 -0.25 -0.21
C LEU A 104 12.33 0.22 -1.36
N TYR A 105 12.07 -0.28 -2.57
CA TYR A 105 12.82 0.07 -3.78
C TYR A 105 12.14 1.19 -4.59
N MET A 106 10.90 1.53 -4.24
CA MET A 106 10.18 2.62 -4.89
C MET A 106 10.74 3.96 -4.47
N LYS A 107 10.90 4.84 -5.45
CA LYS A 107 11.22 6.25 -5.22
C LYS A 107 9.96 7.09 -5.16
N ASP A 108 10.00 8.14 -4.36
CA ASP A 108 9.00 9.18 -4.33
C ASP A 108 9.07 10.08 -5.58
N TRP A 109 8.28 11.15 -5.57
CA TRP A 109 8.19 12.14 -6.64
C TRP A 109 9.43 13.03 -6.79
N GLN A 110 10.26 13.12 -5.75
CA GLN A 110 11.55 13.80 -5.76
C GLN A 110 12.68 12.83 -6.13
N GLY A 111 12.37 11.56 -6.40
CA GLY A 111 13.37 10.53 -6.68
C GLY A 111 14.09 10.02 -5.43
N ARG A 112 13.58 10.33 -4.23
CA ARG A 112 14.13 9.90 -2.94
C ARG A 112 13.64 8.50 -2.61
N SER A 113 14.53 7.71 -2.02
CA SER A 113 14.18 6.43 -1.41
C SER A 113 13.63 6.63 0.01
N ILE A 114 13.07 5.58 0.59
CA ILE A 114 12.59 5.63 1.98
C ILE A 114 13.71 5.96 2.99
N ALA A 115 14.95 5.56 2.70
CA ALA A 115 16.10 5.81 3.56
C ALA A 115 16.51 7.29 3.50
N ASP A 116 16.45 7.90 2.31
CA ASP A 116 16.73 9.33 2.14
C ASP A 116 15.72 10.18 2.93
N VAL A 117 14.44 9.79 2.93
CA VAL A 117 13.40 10.47 3.73
C VAL A 117 13.63 10.31 5.24
N ALA A 118 14.10 9.15 5.70
CA ALA A 118 14.43 8.94 7.10
C ALA A 118 15.57 9.85 7.56
N ILE A 119 16.64 9.95 6.75
CA ILE A 119 17.80 10.81 7.04
C ILE A 119 17.39 12.28 7.08
N ASP A 120 16.57 12.73 6.12
CA ASP A 120 16.05 14.11 6.08
C ASP A 120 15.27 14.44 7.36
N ASN A 121 14.46 13.51 7.86
CA ASN A 121 13.69 13.71 9.08
C ASN A 121 14.58 13.83 10.32
N ASP A 122 15.62 13.00 10.44
CA ASP A 122 16.60 13.13 11.53
C ASP A 122 17.31 14.48 11.48
N THR A 123 17.64 14.97 10.28
CA THR A 123 18.27 16.29 10.12
C THR A 123 17.34 17.47 10.43
N LYS A 124 16.01 17.31 10.25
CA LYS A 124 15.03 18.34 10.64
C LYS A 124 14.97 18.59 12.15
N VAL A 125 15.38 17.62 12.98
CA VAL A 125 15.44 17.81 14.44
C VAL A 125 16.57 18.78 14.83
N PHE A 126 17.54 19.00 13.95
CA PHE A 126 18.73 19.81 14.22
C PHE A 126 18.73 21.20 13.54
N LEU A 127 17.69 21.55 12.78
CA LEU A 127 17.50 22.86 12.14
C LEU A 127 16.36 23.63 12.78
#